data_AF-A0A7V9GXI0-F1
#
_entry.id   AF-A0A7V9GXI0-F1
#
_cell.length_a   1.000
_cell.length_b   1.000
_cell.length_c   1.000
_cell.angle_alpha   90.00
_cell.angle_beta   90.00
_cell.angle_gamma   90.00
#
_symmetry.space_group_name_H-M   'P 1'
#
loop_
_entity.id
_entity.type
_entity.pdbx_description
1 polymer ?
#
loop_
_entity_poly.entity_id
_entity_poly.type
_entity_poly.pdbx_seq_one_letter_code
_entity_poly.pdbx_strand_id
1 'polypeptide(L)'
;MTDKKRARTADGAPVTGETIQRLADEAETGYDTAALRRKGGRKPIGSAAARVVPVRLDPQLEEALKARAEADHSNTSEVMRDALRAWLRSA
;
A
#
# COMPACT_ATOMS: atom_id res chain seq x y z
N MET A 1 -2.94 -17.48 -33.69
CA MET A 1 -3.08 -16.04 -33.38
C MET A 1 -3.31 -15.93 -31.88
N THR A 2 -2.31 -15.47 -31.14
CA THR A 2 -2.26 -15.55 -29.67
C THR A 2 -3.27 -14.62 -29.01
N ASP A 3 -4.04 -15.16 -28.07
CA ASP A 3 -5.05 -14.46 -27.27
C ASP A 3 -4.39 -13.29 -26.50
N LYS A 4 -4.74 -12.06 -26.87
CA LYS A 4 -4.26 -10.84 -26.22
C LYS A 4 -4.95 -10.78 -24.86
N LYS A 5 -4.21 -11.06 -23.78
CA LYS A 5 -4.67 -10.98 -22.37
C LYS A 5 -5.52 -9.71 -22.19
N ARG A 6 -6.85 -9.86 -22.16
CA ARG A 6 -7.78 -8.72 -22.07
C ARG A 6 -7.59 -8.04 -20.70
N ALA A 7 -7.43 -6.73 -20.70
CA ALA A 7 -7.37 -5.95 -19.47
C ALA A 7 -8.64 -6.21 -18.64
N ARG A 8 -8.49 -6.32 -17.32
CA ARG A 8 -9.58 -6.58 -16.37
C ARG A 8 -9.66 -5.45 -15.35
N THR A 9 -10.86 -5.18 -14.86
CA THR A 9 -11.09 -4.22 -13.76
C THR A 9 -10.57 -4.80 -12.44
N ALA A 10 -10.52 -3.97 -11.39
CA ALA A 10 -10.17 -4.42 -10.03
C ALA A 10 -11.08 -5.56 -9.53
N ASP A 11 -12.33 -5.59 -9.97
CA ASP A 11 -13.32 -6.64 -9.65
C ASP A 11 -13.24 -7.85 -10.59
N GLY A 12 -12.26 -7.89 -11.52
CA GLY A 12 -12.05 -9.00 -12.44
C GLY A 12 -12.99 -9.04 -13.66
N ALA A 13 -13.79 -8.00 -13.89
CA ALA A 13 -14.61 -7.87 -15.10
C ALA A 13 -13.74 -7.52 -16.32
N PRO A 14 -14.03 -8.05 -17.52
CA PRO A 14 -13.29 -7.69 -18.73
C PRO A 14 -13.52 -6.23 -19.09
N VAL A 15 -12.45 -5.49 -19.36
CA VAL A 15 -12.53 -4.09 -19.82
C VAL A 15 -12.98 -4.10 -21.28
N THR A 16 -14.20 -3.63 -21.53
CA THR A 16 -14.76 -3.48 -22.88
C THR A 16 -14.40 -2.11 -23.47
N GLY A 17 -14.49 -1.96 -24.80
CA GLY A 17 -14.30 -0.65 -25.44
C GLY A 17 -15.29 0.40 -24.92
N GLU A 18 -16.53 -0.01 -24.64
CA GLU A 18 -17.55 0.83 -24.00
C GLU A 18 -17.13 1.28 -22.59
N THR A 19 -16.52 0.38 -21.80
CA THR A 19 -15.97 0.75 -20.48
C THR A 19 -14.90 1.83 -20.62
N ILE A 20 -14.03 1.72 -21.62
CA ILE A 20 -12.97 2.70 -21.89
C ILE A 20 -13.58 4.04 -22.30
N GLN A 21 -14.53 4.04 -23.24
CA GLN A 21 -15.15 5.28 -23.70
C GLN A 21 -15.87 6.01 -22.57
N ARG A 22 -16.66 5.29 -21.77
CA ARG A 22 -17.33 5.86 -20.59
C ARG A 22 -16.35 6.51 -19.62
N LEU A 23 -15.23 5.84 -19.33
CA LEU A 23 -14.20 6.38 -18.43
C LEU A 23 -13.47 7.58 -19.03
N ALA A 24 -13.30 7.63 -20.36
CA ALA A 24 -12.73 8.78 -21.06
C ALA A 24 -13.68 9.99 -20.99
N ASP A 25 -14.97 9.79 -21.30
CA ASP A 25 -15.99 10.84 -21.24
C ASP A 25 -16.13 11.41 -19.81
N GLU A 26 -16.07 10.54 -18.79
CA GLU A 26 -16.06 10.94 -17.37
C GLU A 26 -14.82 11.78 -17.04
N ALA A 27 -13.64 11.39 -17.53
CA ALA A 27 -12.41 12.15 -17.30
C ALA A 27 -12.41 13.52 -18.01
N GLU A 28 -12.96 13.59 -19.22
CA GLU A 28 -13.11 14.84 -19.99
C GLU A 28 -14.13 15.79 -19.36
N THR A 29 -15.22 15.24 -18.79
CA THR A 29 -16.20 16.02 -18.01
C THR A 29 -15.56 16.69 -16.79
N GLY A 30 -14.55 16.04 -16.21
CA GLY A 30 -13.82 16.51 -15.04
C GLY A 30 -14.59 16.33 -13.73
N TYR A 31 -13.85 16.39 -12.60
CA TYR A 31 -14.42 16.26 -11.26
C TYR A 31 -14.48 17.60 -10.55
N ASP A 32 -15.58 17.87 -9.84
CA ASP A 32 -15.65 19.02 -8.93
C ASP A 32 -14.71 18.81 -7.74
N THR A 33 -13.56 19.48 -7.80
CA THR A 33 -12.55 19.43 -6.74
C THR A 33 -13.02 20.05 -5.42
N ALA A 34 -14.06 20.90 -5.41
CA ALA A 34 -14.64 21.46 -4.19
C ALA A 34 -15.51 20.43 -3.46
N ALA A 35 -16.16 19.51 -4.18
CA ALA A 35 -16.89 18.37 -3.62
C ALA A 35 -15.96 17.27 -3.09
N LEU A 36 -14.70 17.23 -3.54
CA LEU A 36 -13.71 16.29 -3.01
C LEU A 36 -13.36 16.67 -1.56
N ARG A 37 -13.74 15.80 -0.61
CA ARG A 37 -13.30 15.95 0.77
C ARG A 37 -11.77 15.99 0.79
N ARG A 38 -11.17 17.08 1.29
CA ARG A 38 -9.74 17.09 1.62
C ARG A 38 -9.48 15.89 2.52
N LYS A 39 -8.88 14.85 1.99
CA LYS A 39 -8.25 13.85 2.84
C LYS A 39 -7.17 14.63 3.60
N GLY A 40 -7.28 14.63 4.92
CA GLY A 40 -6.16 15.04 5.76
C GLY A 40 -4.91 14.25 5.34
N GLY A 41 -3.73 14.69 5.81
CA GLY A 41 -2.48 14.02 5.52
C GLY A 41 -2.50 12.52 5.84
N ARG A 42 -1.39 11.84 5.56
CA ARG A 42 -1.26 10.39 5.81
C ARG A 42 -1.77 10.05 7.21
N LYS A 43 -2.64 9.05 7.30
CA LYS A 43 -3.23 8.62 8.57
C LYS A 43 -2.12 8.38 9.60
N PRO A 44 -2.28 8.86 10.85
CA PRO A 44 -1.31 8.62 11.91
C PRO A 44 -1.17 7.12 12.18
N ILE A 45 0.00 6.73 12.69
CA ILE A 45 0.22 5.39 13.24
C ILE A 45 0.19 5.55 14.76
N GLY A 46 -0.94 5.20 15.38
CA GLY A 46 -1.18 5.44 16.82
C GLY A 46 -1.79 6.81 17.12
N SER A 47 -1.35 7.45 18.20
CA SER A 47 -1.92 8.71 18.70
C SER A 47 -1.47 9.97 17.93
N ALA A 48 -0.44 9.88 17.09
CA ALA A 48 0.12 11.01 16.35
C ALA A 48 0.77 10.58 15.03
N ALA A 49 1.22 11.56 14.25
CA ALA A 49 1.98 11.31 13.03
C ALA A 49 3.25 10.49 13.35
N ALA A 50 3.49 9.45 12.54
CA ALA A 50 4.68 8.62 12.69
C ALA A 50 5.95 9.42 12.40
N ARG A 51 7.03 9.14 13.15
CA ARG A 51 8.37 9.66 12.90
C ARG A 51 9.29 8.54 12.43
N VAL A 52 10.20 8.85 11.52
CA VAL A 52 11.21 7.91 11.03
C VAL A 52 12.41 7.94 11.98
N VAL A 53 12.82 6.76 12.46
CA VAL A 53 14.05 6.57 13.24
C VAL A 53 14.99 5.71 12.40
N PRO A 54 16.12 6.27 11.90
CA PRO A 54 17.07 5.48 11.13
C PRO A 54 17.84 4.52 12.03
N VAL A 55 17.96 3.26 11.62
CA VAL A 55 18.69 2.20 12.32
C VAL A 55 19.64 1.52 11.33
N ARG A 56 20.87 1.24 11.76
CA ARG A 56 21.85 0.48 10.97
C ARG A 56 21.69 -0.99 11.33
N LEU A 57 21.49 -1.83 10.33
CA LEU A 57 21.44 -3.28 10.46
C LEU A 57 22.68 -3.85 9.77
N ASP A 58 23.24 -4.91 10.33
CA ASP A 58 24.17 -5.72 9.56
C ASP A 58 23.41 -6.50 8.47
N PRO A 59 24.09 -6.92 7.39
CA PRO A 59 23.42 -7.58 6.26
C PRO A 59 22.70 -8.88 6.65
N GLN A 60 23.23 -9.64 7.61
CA GLN A 60 22.62 -10.91 8.00
C GLN A 60 21.30 -10.67 8.75
N LEU A 61 21.26 -9.66 9.62
CA LEU A 61 20.04 -9.26 10.30
C LEU A 61 18.99 -8.68 9.34
N GLU A 62 19.42 -7.92 8.33
CA GLU A 62 18.52 -7.42 7.30
C GLU A 62 17.83 -8.56 6.52
N GLU A 63 18.60 -9.58 6.11
CA GLU A 63 18.05 -10.75 5.41
C GLU A 63 17.12 -11.58 6.30
N ALA A 64 17.48 -11.78 7.57
CA ALA A 64 16.60 -12.46 8.53
C ALA A 64 15.27 -11.71 8.72
N LEU A 65 15.30 -10.38 8.74
CA LEU A 65 14.11 -9.55 8.84
C LEU A 65 13.22 -9.66 7.59
N LYS A 66 13.81 -9.66 6.39
CA LYS A 66 13.07 -9.84 5.13
C LYS A 66 12.39 -11.20 5.08
N ALA A 67 13.12 -12.27 5.40
CA ALA A 67 12.58 -13.62 5.45
C ALA A 67 11.39 -13.73 6.43
N ARG A 68 11.49 -13.06 7.59
CA ARG A 68 10.38 -13.00 8.55
C ARG A 68 9.17 -12.24 8.00
N ALA A 69 9.39 -11.09 7.37
CA ALA A 69 8.30 -10.32 6.77
C ALA A 69 7.56 -11.10 5.67
N GLU A 70 8.30 -11.87 4.86
CA GLU A 70 7.70 -12.75 3.84
C GLU A 70 6.86 -13.87 4.48
N ALA A 71 7.40 -14.54 5.51
CA ALA A 71 6.69 -15.61 6.21
C ALA A 71 5.40 -15.13 6.89
N ASP A 72 5.40 -13.90 7.42
CA ASP A 72 4.26 -13.31 8.10
C ASP A 72 3.30 -12.58 7.13
N HIS A 73 3.55 -12.64 5.82
CA HIS A 73 2.82 -11.87 4.79
C HIS A 73 2.69 -10.37 5.13
N SER A 74 3.76 -9.80 5.69
CA SER A 74 3.81 -8.45 6.23
C SER A 74 4.95 -7.65 5.61
N ASN A 75 5.18 -6.43 6.10
CA ASN A 75 6.32 -5.59 5.72
C ASN A 75 7.37 -5.57 6.83
N THR A 76 8.63 -5.34 6.45
CA THR A 76 9.76 -5.25 7.38
C THR A 76 9.54 -4.22 8.50
N SER A 77 8.93 -3.06 8.19
CA SER A 77 8.62 -2.03 9.20
C SER A 77 7.61 -2.49 10.26
N GLU A 78 6.72 -3.42 9.93
CA GLU A 78 5.72 -3.98 10.83
C GLU A 78 6.34 -5.00 11.76
N VAL A 79 7.12 -5.93 11.21
CA VAL A 79 7.92 -6.87 11.99
C VAL A 79 8.83 -6.14 12.97
N MET A 80 9.54 -5.08 12.54
CA MET A 80 10.37 -4.25 13.43
C MET A 80 9.55 -3.64 14.57
N ARG A 81 8.38 -3.06 14.28
CA ARG A 81 7.51 -2.44 15.28
C ARG A 81 7.00 -3.47 16.29
N ASP A 82 6.64 -4.66 15.84
CA ASP A 82 6.13 -5.72 16.72
C ASP A 82 7.23 -6.31 17.60
N ALA A 83 8.43 -6.51 17.05
CA ALA A 83 9.61 -6.90 17.82
C ALA A 83 9.92 -5.87 18.91
N LEU A 84 9.91 -4.57 18.59
CA LEU A 84 10.15 -3.50 19.57
C LEU A 84 9.06 -3.47 20.65
N ARG A 85 7.78 -3.62 20.28
CA ARG A 85 6.67 -3.68 21.25
C ARG A 85 6.78 -4.91 22.15
N ALA A 86 7.15 -6.06 21.61
CA ALA A 86 7.34 -7.29 22.38
C ALA A 86 8.48 -7.14 23.38
N TRP A 87 9.63 -6.63 22.93
CA TRP A 87 10.79 -6.38 23.77
C TRP A 87 10.49 -5.40 24.91
N LEU A 88 9.81 -4.29 24.64
CA LEU A 88 9.41 -3.30 25.65
C LEU A 88 8.35 -3.79 26.64
N ARG A 89 7.56 -4.81 26.29
CA ARG A 89 6.61 -5.44 27.23
C ARG A 89 7.26 -6.49 28.12
N SER A 90 8.37 -7.08 27.67
CA SER A 90 9.13 -8.09 28.42
C SER A 90 10.22 -7.50 29.32
N ALA A 91 10.54 -6.22 29.13
CA ALA A 91 11.44 -5.44 29.97
C ALA A 91 10.69 -4.84 31.16
#